data_AF-A4XZE5-F1
#
_entry.id   AF-A4XZE5-F1
#
_cell.length_a   1.000
_cell.length_b   1.000
_cell.length_c   1.000
_cell.angle_alpha   90.00
_cell.angle_beta   90.00
_cell.angle_gamma   90.00
#
_symmetry.space_group_name_H-M   'P 1'
#
loop_
_entity.id
_entity.type
_entity.pdbx_description
1 polymer ?
#
loop_
_entity_poly.entity_id
_entity_poly.type
_entity_poly.pdbx_seq_one_letter_code
_entity_poly.pdbx_strand_id
1 'polypeptide(L)'
;MSQLKILFPEPVVVGLAGRQVQIKPVQLRDFERFGRAAAIVIAMGSSKTMEELYAYAVVNGQLRDILRTATNLSRWRIWRLPAAAAVSLMIEVIRVNAGFFENALVEAEKALAGAKSPAA
;
A
#
# COMPACT_ATOMS: atom_id res chain seq x y z
N MET A 1 20.18 18.26 -12.71
CA MET A 1 18.79 18.03 -13.16
C MET A 1 18.38 16.56 -12.91
N SER A 2 18.44 16.07 -11.67
CA SER A 2 18.41 14.61 -11.40
C SER A 2 17.56 14.17 -10.21
N GLN A 3 16.59 14.98 -9.75
CA GLN A 3 15.81 14.65 -8.53
C GLN A 3 14.30 14.48 -8.77
N LEU A 4 13.76 14.82 -9.94
CA LEU A 4 12.31 14.72 -10.21
C LEU A 4 11.88 13.41 -10.89
N LYS A 5 12.82 12.53 -11.26
CA LYS A 5 12.55 11.30 -12.04
C LYS A 5 11.87 10.19 -11.22
N ILE A 6 11.67 10.40 -9.90
CA ILE A 6 11.27 9.36 -8.92
C ILE A 6 9.95 9.73 -8.20
N LEU A 7 9.15 10.67 -8.72
CA LEU A 7 7.85 10.99 -8.10
C LEU A 7 6.70 10.08 -8.53
N PHE A 8 6.90 9.25 -9.56
CA PHE A 8 5.88 8.33 -10.06
C PHE A 8 6.46 6.92 -10.14
N PRO A 9 6.12 6.00 -9.21
CA PRO A 9 6.54 4.61 -9.32
C PRO A 9 6.09 4.04 -10.67
N GLU A 10 6.97 3.31 -11.35
CA GLU A 10 6.53 2.59 -12.55
C GLU A 10 5.62 1.43 -12.14
N PRO A 11 4.54 1.16 -12.88
CA PRO A 11 3.67 0.03 -12.56
C PRO A 11 4.44 -1.30 -12.57
N VAL A 12 4.32 -2.08 -11.49
CA VAL A 12 4.99 -3.38 -11.33
C VAL A 12 4.02 -4.50 -11.65
N VAL A 13 4.47 -5.55 -12.33
CA VAL A 13 3.64 -6.72 -12.62
C VAL A 13 4.00 -7.85 -11.67
N VAL A 14 2.99 -8.42 -11.00
CA VAL A 14 3.13 -9.55 -10.07
C VAL A 14 2.28 -10.74 -10.49
N GLY A 15 2.78 -11.95 -10.26
CA GLY A 15 2.04 -13.18 -10.46
C GLY A 15 1.10 -13.48 -9.28
N LEU A 16 -0.21 -13.60 -9.53
CA LEU A 16 -1.20 -13.99 -8.53
C LEU A 16 -2.13 -15.07 -9.11
N ALA A 17 -2.16 -16.25 -8.50
CA ALA A 17 -3.01 -17.38 -8.92
C ALA A 17 -2.89 -17.69 -10.44
N GLY A 18 -1.67 -17.72 -10.97
CA GLY A 18 -1.39 -17.99 -12.39
C GLY A 18 -1.71 -16.82 -13.33
N ARG A 19 -1.88 -15.60 -12.82
CA ARG A 19 -2.18 -14.40 -13.62
C ARG A 19 -1.21 -13.26 -13.35
N GLN A 20 -0.96 -12.46 -14.37
CA GLN A 20 -0.20 -11.22 -14.26
C GLN A 20 -1.14 -10.09 -13.80
N VAL A 21 -0.85 -9.51 -12.64
CA VAL A 21 -1.57 -8.37 -12.06
C VAL A 21 -0.64 -7.17 -12.07
N GLN A 22 -1.07 -6.08 -12.68
CA GLN A 22 -0.31 -4.83 -12.68
C GLN A 22 -0.69 -4.02 -11.45
N ILE A 23 0.28 -3.75 -10.60
CA ILE A 23 0.22 -2.82 -9.48
C ILE A 23 0.57 -1.42 -9.99
N LYS A 24 -0.25 -0.45 -9.63
CA LYS A 24 -0.12 0.95 -10.03
C LYS A 24 0.25 1.80 -8.80
N PRO A 25 0.86 2.97 -9.01
CA PRO A 25 1.01 3.97 -7.97
C PRO A 25 -0.32 4.32 -7.32
N VAL A 26 -0.34 4.37 -5.99
CA VAL A 26 -1.43 4.93 -5.22
C VAL A 26 -1.51 6.42 -5.50
N GLN A 27 -2.70 6.90 -5.80
CA GLN A 27 -2.94 8.31 -6.07
C GLN A 27 -3.23 9.07 -4.77
N LEU A 28 -2.93 10.37 -4.74
CA LEU A 28 -3.14 11.21 -3.55
C LEU A 28 -4.58 11.12 -2.99
N ARG A 29 -5.58 11.06 -3.87
CA ARG A 29 -7.00 10.90 -3.48
C ARG A 29 -7.32 9.62 -2.71
N ASP A 30 -6.50 8.59 -2.87
CA ASP A 30 -6.66 7.29 -2.22
C ASP A 30 -5.70 7.13 -1.03
N PHE A 31 -4.84 8.11 -0.77
CA PHE A 31 -3.74 8.02 0.21
C PHE A 31 -4.22 7.67 1.62
N GLU A 32 -5.24 8.37 2.14
CA GLU A 32 -5.79 8.12 3.48
C GLU A 32 -6.42 6.73 3.59
N ARG A 33 -7.10 6.29 2.52
CA ARG A 33 -7.70 4.94 2.47
C ARG A 33 -6.62 3.87 2.39
N PHE A 34 -5.56 4.13 1.62
CA PHE A 34 -4.41 3.27 1.51
C PHE A 34 -3.70 3.14 2.86
N GLY A 35 -3.42 4.25 3.55
CA GLY A 35 -2.77 4.23 4.86
C GLY A 35 -3.55 3.42 5.89
N ARG A 36 -4.88 3.57 5.94
CA ARG A 36 -5.75 2.74 6.80
C ARG A 36 -5.68 1.26 6.44
N ALA A 37 -5.80 0.93 5.17
CA ALA A 37 -5.73 -0.47 4.71
C ALA A 37 -4.34 -1.09 4.95
N ALA A 38 -3.27 -0.32 4.77
CA ALA A 38 -1.90 -0.73 5.03
C ALA A 38 -1.66 -0.99 6.52
N ALA A 39 -2.11 -0.10 7.40
CA ALA A 39 -2.02 -0.28 8.85
C ALA A 39 -2.73 -1.56 9.31
N ILE A 40 -3.91 -1.85 8.76
CA ILE A 40 -4.65 -3.09 9.05
C ILE A 40 -3.83 -4.30 8.62
N VAL A 41 -3.31 -4.33 7.39
CA VAL A 41 -2.53 -5.48 6.89
C VAL A 41 -1.22 -5.67 7.64
N ILE A 42 -0.53 -4.60 8.03
CA ILE A 42 0.67 -4.66 8.86
C ILE A 42 0.35 -5.21 10.25
N ALA A 43 -0.75 -4.75 10.87
CA ALA A 43 -1.23 -5.28 12.15
C ALA A 43 -1.65 -6.76 12.05
N MET A 44 -2.16 -7.22 10.90
CA MET A 44 -2.40 -8.65 10.68
C MET A 44 -1.11 -9.45 10.68
N GLY A 45 -0.03 -8.94 10.06
CA GLY A 45 1.28 -9.58 10.04
C GLY A 45 1.93 -9.72 11.42
N SER A 46 1.54 -8.88 12.39
CA SER A 46 2.02 -8.97 13.78
C SER A 46 1.12 -9.80 14.70
N SER A 47 -0.08 -10.19 14.25
CA SER A 47 -1.00 -11.03 15.02
C SER A 47 -0.50 -12.48 15.11
N LYS A 48 -0.74 -13.13 16.26
CA LYS A 48 -0.20 -14.47 16.57
C LYS A 48 -1.20 -15.61 16.35
N THR A 49 -2.48 -15.31 16.10
CA THR A 49 -3.54 -16.32 16.01
C THR A 49 -4.31 -16.24 14.69
N MET A 50 -4.73 -17.40 14.18
CA MET A 50 -5.54 -17.49 12.95
C MET A 50 -6.93 -16.87 13.14
N GLU A 51 -7.54 -16.97 14.32
CA GLU A 51 -8.86 -16.38 14.59
C GLU A 51 -8.85 -14.84 14.54
N GLU A 52 -7.82 -14.18 15.06
CA GLU A 52 -7.65 -12.73 14.93
C GLU A 52 -7.54 -12.34 13.46
N LEU A 53 -6.76 -13.09 12.68
CA LEU A 53 -6.58 -12.89 11.24
C LEU A 53 -7.90 -13.00 10.46
N TYR A 54 -8.81 -13.91 10.86
CA TYR A 54 -10.15 -14.07 10.28
C TYR A 54 -11.17 -13.04 10.77
N ALA A 55 -11.12 -12.62 12.03
CA ALA A 55 -12.00 -11.58 12.57
C ALA A 55 -11.81 -10.22 11.85
N TYR A 56 -10.59 -9.93 11.39
CA TYR A 56 -10.29 -8.70 10.65
C TYR A 56 -10.63 -8.76 9.15
N ALA A 57 -10.86 -9.95 8.57
CA ALA A 57 -11.39 -10.10 7.22
C ALA A 57 -12.79 -9.45 7.05
N VAL A 58 -13.48 -9.16 8.16
CA VAL A 58 -14.78 -8.47 8.17
C VAL A 58 -14.65 -6.97 7.76
N VAL A 59 -13.45 -6.37 7.78
CA VAL A 59 -13.19 -5.01 7.26
C VAL A 59 -13.00 -4.98 5.72
N ASN A 60 -13.49 -6.02 5.05
CA ASN A 60 -13.37 -6.36 3.62
C ASN A 60 -13.62 -5.21 2.61
N GLY A 61 -14.40 -4.19 2.97
CA GLY A 61 -14.72 -3.07 2.07
C GLY A 61 -13.49 -2.25 1.68
N GLN A 62 -12.63 -1.93 2.65
CA GLN A 62 -11.50 -1.01 2.44
C GLN A 62 -10.37 -1.63 1.61
N LEU A 63 -10.08 -2.92 1.82
CA LEU A 63 -9.09 -3.65 1.02
C LEU A 63 -9.50 -3.68 -0.46
N ARG A 64 -10.76 -3.98 -0.75
CA ARG A 64 -11.25 -4.10 -2.13
C ARG A 64 -11.21 -2.78 -2.88
N ASP A 65 -11.50 -1.67 -2.20
CA ASP A 65 -11.45 -0.34 -2.79
C ASP A 65 -10.03 0.06 -3.20
N ILE A 66 -9.04 -0.26 -2.37
CA ILE A 66 -7.63 0.00 -2.71
C ILE A 66 -7.13 -0.92 -3.80
N LEU A 67 -7.44 -2.22 -3.74
CA LEU A 67 -7.09 -3.15 -4.81
C LEU A 67 -7.68 -2.70 -6.16
N ARG A 68 -8.83 -2.02 -6.17
CA ARG A 68 -9.45 -1.49 -7.38
C ARG A 68 -8.68 -0.32 -7.97
N THR A 69 -8.14 0.57 -7.16
CA THR A 69 -7.43 1.77 -7.64
C THR A 69 -5.96 1.50 -7.90
N ALA A 70 -5.33 0.69 -7.06
CA ALA A 70 -3.91 0.36 -7.12
C ALA A 70 -3.58 -0.86 -8.00
N THR A 71 -4.56 -1.48 -8.67
CA THR A 71 -4.28 -2.57 -9.62
C THR A 71 -5.02 -2.42 -10.96
N ASN A 72 -4.78 -3.34 -11.89
CA ASN A 72 -5.57 -3.50 -13.12
C ASN A 72 -6.73 -4.50 -13.00
N LEU A 73 -7.05 -4.99 -11.80
CA LEU A 73 -8.16 -5.92 -11.60
C LEU A 73 -9.52 -5.22 -11.70
N SER A 74 -10.48 -5.88 -12.34
CA SER A 74 -11.87 -5.41 -12.36
C SER A 74 -12.56 -5.63 -11.02
N ARG A 75 -13.56 -4.81 -10.70
CA ARG A 75 -14.36 -4.93 -9.46
C ARG A 75 -14.89 -6.35 -9.23
N TRP A 76 -15.36 -7.00 -10.29
CA TRP A 76 -15.87 -8.38 -10.21
C TRP A 76 -14.79 -9.40 -9.85
N ARG A 77 -13.58 -9.24 -10.40
CA ARG A 77 -12.43 -10.11 -10.06
C ARG A 77 -12.01 -9.91 -8.62
N ILE A 78 -11.91 -8.66 -8.18
CA ILE A 78 -11.56 -8.32 -6.79
C ILE A 78 -12.58 -8.92 -5.83
N TRP A 79 -13.87 -8.86 -6.16
CA TRP A 79 -14.94 -9.42 -5.34
C TRP A 79 -14.86 -10.95 -5.20
N ARG A 80 -14.32 -11.64 -6.20
CA ARG A 80 -14.15 -13.11 -6.22
C ARG A 80 -12.76 -13.57 -5.79
N LEU A 81 -11.87 -12.67 -5.35
CA LEU A 81 -10.55 -13.08 -4.87
C LEU A 81 -10.69 -13.89 -3.58
N PRO A 82 -9.98 -15.03 -3.45
CA PRO A 82 -9.79 -15.69 -2.16
C PRO A 82 -9.17 -14.70 -1.16
N ALA A 83 -9.58 -14.77 0.10
CA ALA A 83 -9.11 -13.83 1.13
C ALA A 83 -7.57 -13.80 1.25
N ALA A 84 -6.92 -14.97 1.27
CA ALA A 84 -5.46 -15.07 1.31
C ALA A 84 -4.77 -14.40 0.09
N ALA A 85 -5.36 -14.52 -1.09
CA ALA A 85 -4.84 -13.90 -2.31
C ALA A 85 -5.02 -12.38 -2.28
N ALA A 86 -6.14 -11.87 -1.74
CA ALA A 86 -6.39 -10.45 -1.59
C ALA A 86 -5.40 -9.81 -0.60
N VAL A 87 -5.13 -10.46 0.54
CA VAL A 87 -4.15 -10.01 1.53
C VAL A 87 -2.74 -10.02 0.94
N SER A 88 -2.34 -11.11 0.28
CA SER A 88 -1.02 -11.21 -0.36
C SER A 88 -0.83 -10.12 -1.43
N LEU A 89 -1.87 -9.87 -2.24
CA LEU A 89 -1.84 -8.80 -3.23
C LEU A 89 -1.74 -7.42 -2.58
N MET A 90 -2.42 -7.19 -1.46
CA MET A 90 -2.33 -5.94 -0.71
C MET A 90 -0.93 -5.72 -0.11
N ILE A 91 -0.27 -6.77 0.39
CA ILE A 91 1.14 -6.70 0.85
C ILE A 91 2.06 -6.25 -0.29
N GLU A 92 1.88 -6.82 -1.48
CA GLU A 92 2.64 -6.43 -2.67
C GLU A 92 2.36 -4.98 -3.09
N VAL A 93 1.10 -4.55 -3.04
CA VAL A 93 0.72 -3.15 -3.26
C VAL A 93 1.41 -2.23 -2.26
N ILE A 94 1.47 -2.61 -0.97
CA ILE A 94 2.18 -1.85 0.06
C ILE A 94 3.66 -1.76 -0.28
N ARG A 95 4.32 -2.89 -0.60
CA ARG A 95 5.75 -2.92 -0.94
C ARG A 95 6.09 -1.99 -2.11
N VAL A 96 5.32 -2.05 -3.19
CA VAL A 96 5.55 -1.24 -4.40
C VAL A 96 5.31 0.25 -4.12
N ASN A 97 4.41 0.59 -3.20
CA ASN A 97 4.08 1.97 -2.85
C ASN A 97 4.80 2.47 -1.57
N ALA A 98 5.58 1.63 -0.89
CA ALA A 98 6.28 1.96 0.36
C ALA A 98 7.35 3.03 0.16
N GLY A 99 8.00 3.04 -1.02
CA GLY A 99 8.99 4.05 -1.38
C GLY A 99 8.44 5.49 -1.37
N PHE A 100 7.12 5.68 -1.48
CA PHE A 100 6.49 6.99 -1.26
C PHE A 100 6.61 7.44 0.20
N PHE A 101 6.38 6.53 1.15
CA PHE A 101 6.40 6.83 2.59
C PHE A 101 7.83 6.99 3.12
N GLU A 102 8.75 6.14 2.69
CA GLU A 102 10.16 6.23 3.11
C GLU A 102 10.79 7.55 2.67
N ASN A 103 10.56 7.97 1.43
CA ASN A 103 11.09 9.24 0.93
C ASN A 103 10.38 10.44 1.55
N ALA A 104 9.05 10.39 1.76
CA ALA A 104 8.33 11.45 2.43
C ALA A 104 8.78 11.64 3.89
N LEU A 105 9.06 10.54 4.61
CA LEU A 105 9.60 10.57 5.96
C LEU A 105 11.03 11.12 5.97
N VAL A 106 11.90 10.66 5.08
CA VAL A 106 13.29 11.17 4.97
C VAL A 106 13.32 12.66 4.60
N GLU A 107 12.47 13.12 3.68
CA GLU A 107 12.39 14.54 3.31
C GLU A 107 11.75 15.39 4.41
N ALA A 108 10.75 14.87 5.13
CA ALA A 108 10.17 15.54 6.31
C ALA A 108 11.19 15.64 7.45
N GLU A 109 11.98 14.60 7.70
CA GLU A 109 13.07 14.60 8.68
C GLU A 109 14.16 15.61 8.30
N LYS A 110 14.56 15.68 7.03
CA LYS A 110 15.51 16.71 6.55
C LYS A 110 14.94 18.12 6.69
N ALA A 111 13.66 18.34 6.38
CA ALA A 111 13.00 19.63 6.53
C ALA A 111 12.90 20.06 8.00
N LEU A 112 12.57 19.13 8.90
CA LEU A 112 12.50 19.36 10.35
C LEU A 112 13.89 19.54 10.99
N ALA A 113 14.89 18.79 10.54
CA ALA A 113 16.28 18.93 10.96
C ALA A 113 16.88 20.25 10.45
N GLY A 114 16.55 20.66 9.22
CA GLY A 114 16.91 21.97 8.66
C GLY A 114 16.19 23.15 9.33
N ALA A 115 15.00 22.94 9.89
CA ALA A 115 14.27 23.95 10.66
C ALA A 115 14.80 24.14 12.11
N LYS A 116 15.66 23.23 12.61
CA LYS A 116 16.37 23.37 13.89
C LYS A 116 17.81 23.88 13.71
N SER A 117 17.95 25.12 13.25
CA SER A 117 19.02 26.07 13.63
C SER A 117 18.73 27.43 12.99
N PRO A 118 18.82 28.54 13.76
CA PRO A 118 19.96 28.84 14.62
C PRO A 118 19.62 28.88 16.11
N ALA A 119 20.55 28.34 16.90
CA ALA A 119 20.76 28.76 18.28
C ALA A 119 21.18 30.24 18.28
N ALA A 120 20.50 31.03 19.12
CA ALA A 120 20.98 32.33 19.60
C ALA A 120 21.87 32.12 20.83
#